data_AF-A0A535MBX7-F1
#
_entry.id   AF-A0A535MBX7-F1
#
_cell.length_a   1.000
_cell.length_b   1.000
_cell.length_c   1.000
_cell.angle_alpha   90.00
_cell.angle_beta   90.00
_cell.angle_gamma   90.00
#
_symmetry.space_group_name_H-M   'P 1'
#
loop_
_entity.id
_entity.type
_entity.pdbx_description
1 polymer ?
#
loop_
_entity_poly.entity_id
_entity_poly.type
_entity_poly.pdbx_seq_one_letter_code
_entity_poly.pdbx_strand_id
1 'polypeptide(L)'
;MAATAERNGRGPRITLQLDRTHQEFLKAHRRQYGLTASWIIRRLIENQVASGRDLLGKPLGGPRGRRLRRPKIQASAAESAAAG
;
A
#
# COMPACT_ATOMS: atom_id res chain seq x y z
N MET A 1 12.60 -11.03 -33.85
CA MET A 1 12.64 -9.92 -32.88
C MET A 1 11.57 -10.16 -31.82
N ALA A 2 11.96 -10.69 -30.66
CA ALA A 2 11.01 -11.05 -29.60
C ALA A 2 10.85 -9.86 -28.64
N ALA A 3 9.68 -9.22 -28.67
CA ALA A 3 9.26 -8.28 -27.65
C ALA A 3 9.03 -9.05 -26.34
N THR A 4 10.03 -9.07 -25.47
CA THR A 4 9.88 -9.51 -24.08
C THR A 4 8.88 -8.59 -23.40
N ALA A 5 7.65 -9.07 -23.27
CA ALA A 5 6.58 -8.40 -22.54
C ALA A 5 7.06 -8.00 -21.14
N GLU A 6 7.27 -6.70 -20.92
CA GLU A 6 7.44 -6.12 -19.60
C GLU A 6 6.20 -6.48 -18.76
N ARG A 7 6.37 -7.38 -17.80
CA ARG A 7 5.38 -7.61 -16.74
C ARG A 7 5.35 -6.39 -15.80
N ASN A 8 4.83 -5.27 -16.29
CA ASN A 8 4.59 -4.04 -15.53
C ASN A 8 3.38 -4.20 -14.60
N GLY A 9 3.46 -5.15 -13.65
CA GLY A 9 2.41 -5.43 -12.67
C GLY A 9 2.86 -5.31 -11.21
N ARG A 10 4.14 -5.00 -10.96
CA ARG A 10 4.68 -4.84 -9.61
C ARG A 10 5.00 -3.36 -9.43
N GLY A 11 4.35 -2.71 -8.47
CA GLY A 11 4.60 -1.32 -8.12
C GLY A 11 6.07 -1.03 -7.76
N PRO A 12 6.43 0.22 -7.44
CA PRO A 12 7.81 0.61 -7.17
C PRO A 12 8.43 -0.28 -6.09
N ARG A 13 9.63 -0.80 -6.37
CA ARG A 13 10.40 -1.59 -5.39
C ARG A 13 11.31 -0.64 -4.64
N ILE A 14 11.28 -0.72 -3.32
CA ILE A 14 12.08 0.12 -2.44
C ILE A 14 12.99 -0.80 -1.63
N THR A 15 14.27 -0.46 -1.58
CA THR A 15 15.26 -1.10 -0.72
C THR A 15 15.61 -0.12 0.38
N LEU A 16 15.52 -0.58 1.64
CA LEU A 16 15.77 0.22 2.82
C LEU A 16 16.86 -0.44 3.65
N GLN A 17 17.84 0.34 4.10
CA GLN A 17 18.75 -0.10 5.15
C GLN A 17 18.09 0.17 6.50
N LEU A 18 17.96 -0.88 7.30
CA LEU A 18 17.40 -0.81 8.64
C LEU A 18 18.51 -1.11 9.64
N ASP A 19 18.49 -0.40 10.76
CA ASP A 19 19.36 -0.77 11.88
C ASP A 19 18.99 -2.14 12.46
N ARG A 20 19.85 -2.65 13.34
CA ARG A 20 19.68 -3.98 13.93
C ARG A 20 18.40 -4.10 14.75
N THR A 21 18.04 -3.05 15.49
CA THR A 21 16.85 -3.04 16.36
C THR A 21 15.57 -3.21 15.56
N HIS A 22 15.42 -2.46 14.45
CA HIS A 22 14.28 -2.58 13.56
C HIS A 22 14.23 -3.92 12.83
N GLN A 23 15.39 -4.48 12.45
CA GLN A 23 15.44 -5.82 11.86
C GLN A 23 14.97 -6.90 12.86
N GLU A 24 15.41 -6.84 14.11
CA GLU A 24 14.99 -7.77 15.17
C GLU A 24 13.50 -7.65 15.45
N PHE A 25 12.96 -6.44 15.51
CA PHE A 25 11.52 -6.19 15.64
C PHE A 25 10.70 -6.90 14.54
N LEU A 26 11.12 -6.73 13.27
CA LEU A 26 10.43 -7.36 12.13
C LEU A 26 10.54 -8.89 12.17
N LYS A 27 11.69 -9.44 12.57
CA LYS A 27 11.89 -10.89 12.74
C LYS A 27 10.99 -11.44 13.84
N ALA A 28 10.90 -10.77 14.99
CA ALA A 28 10.06 -11.17 16.11
C ALA A 28 8.58 -11.19 15.71
N HIS A 29 8.09 -10.15 15.02
CA HIS A 29 6.70 -10.09 14.58
C HIS A 29 6.34 -11.17 13.56
N ARG A 30 7.29 -11.53 12.67
CA ARG A 30 7.10 -12.67 11.77
C ARG A 30 6.92 -13.97 12.55
N ARG A 31 7.74 -14.20 13.59
CA ARG A 31 7.66 -15.42 14.41
C ARG A 31 6.38 -15.49 15.24
N GLN A 32 5.94 -14.36 15.78
CA GLN A 32 4.82 -14.29 16.71
C GLN A 32 3.46 -14.27 15.99
N TYR A 33 3.37 -13.59 14.85
CA TYR A 33 2.09 -13.34 14.17
C TYR A 33 2.02 -13.86 12.73
N GLY A 34 3.09 -14.46 12.20
CA GLY A 34 3.15 -14.93 10.81
C GLY A 34 3.15 -13.79 9.77
N LEU A 35 3.32 -12.54 10.21
CA LEU A 35 3.27 -11.38 9.32
C LEU A 35 4.60 -11.15 8.61
N THR A 36 4.54 -10.83 7.32
CA THR A 36 5.74 -10.49 6.55
C THR A 36 6.17 -9.05 6.84
N ALA A 37 7.49 -8.80 6.85
CA ALA A 37 8.03 -7.45 6.99
C ALA A 37 7.45 -6.48 5.95
N SER A 38 7.28 -6.95 4.71
CA SER A 38 6.67 -6.18 3.62
C SER A 38 5.24 -5.76 3.94
N TRP A 39 4.44 -6.62 4.56
CA TRP A 39 3.07 -6.29 4.97
C TRP A 39 3.06 -5.23 6.06
N ILE A 40 3.92 -5.37 7.07
CA ILE A 40 4.04 -4.42 8.19
C ILE A 40 4.44 -3.03 7.67
N ILE A 41 5.49 -2.97 6.84
CA ILE A 41 5.99 -1.71 6.26
C ILE A 41 4.92 -1.07 5.37
N ARG A 42 4.26 -1.84 4.52
CA ARG A 42 3.16 -1.35 3.69
C ARG A 42 2.04 -0.76 4.54
N ARG A 43 1.64 -1.44 5.62
CA ARG A 43 0.57 -0.98 6.49
C ARG A 43 0.92 0.31 7.22
N LEU A 44 2.17 0.45 7.65
CA LEU A 44 2.68 1.69 8.23
C LEU A 44 2.57 2.84 7.23
N ILE A 45 3.06 2.67 6.00
CA ILE A 45 3.00 3.69 4.96
C ILE A 45 1.55 4.07 4.64
N GLU A 46 0.66 3.09 4.47
CA GLU A 46 -0.76 3.33 4.22
C GLU A 46 -1.41 4.14 5.34
N ASN A 47 -1.09 3.85 6.60
CA ASN A 47 -1.59 4.60 7.75
C ASN A 47 -1.08 6.05 7.76
N GLN A 48 0.20 6.28 7.44
CA GLN A 48 0.78 7.63 7.35
C GLN A 48 0.13 8.44 6.21
N VAL A 49 -0.01 7.83 5.03
CA VAL A 49 -0.68 8.48 3.90
C VAL A 49 -2.15 8.78 4.21
N ALA A 50 -2.84 7.88 4.91
CA ALA A 50 -4.23 8.09 5.31
C ALA A 50 -4.39 9.18 6.37
N SER A 51 -3.47 9.29 7.33
CA SER A 51 -3.48 10.34 8.35
C SER A 51 -3.05 11.70 7.79
N GLY A 52 -2.36 11.72 6.64
CA GLY A 52 -1.76 12.92 6.06
C GLY A 52 -0.64 13.49 6.94
N ARG A 53 -0.15 12.72 7.90
CA ARG A 53 0.89 13.08 8.86
C ARG A 53 1.97 12.01 8.85
N ASP A 54 3.20 12.43 9.10
CA ASP A 54 4.38 11.59 9.30
C ASP A 54 4.39 11.00 10.71
N LEU A 55 5.33 10.08 10.98
CA LEU A 55 5.49 9.36 12.24
C LEU A 55 5.75 10.31 13.42
N LEU A 56 6.26 11.52 13.14
CA LEU A 56 6.47 12.60 14.10
C LEU A 56 5.28 13.57 14.18
N GLY A 57 4.14 13.25 13.57
CA GLY A 57 2.94 14.09 13.55
C GLY A 57 2.99 15.30 12.62
N LYS A 58 4.12 15.52 11.93
CA LYS A 58 4.28 16.60 10.94
C LYS A 58 3.40 16.31 9.72
N PRO A 59 2.76 17.30 9.10
CA PRO A 59 2.01 17.07 7.87
C PRO A 59 2.93 16.48 6.80
N LEU A 60 2.50 15.40 6.15
CA LEU A 60 3.23 14.84 5.01
C LEU A 60 3.25 15.91 3.92
N GLY A 61 4.45 16.38 3.57
CA GLY A 61 4.66 17.36 2.51
C GLY A 61 4.27 16.78 1.15
N GLY A 62 2.99 16.88 0.81
CA GLY A 62 2.49 16.52 -0.51
C GLY A 62 2.55 17.72 -1.46
N PRO A 63 2.96 17.54 -2.72
CA PRO A 63 2.73 18.55 -3.74
C PRO A 63 1.22 18.77 -3.85
N ARG A 64 0.80 20.04 -3.90
CA ARG A 64 -0.60 20.44 -4.11
C ARG A 64 -1.27 19.51 -5.15
N GLY A 65 -2.25 18.70 -4.73
CA GLY A 65 -3.32 18.27 -5.64
C GLY A 65 -3.38 16.84 -6.19
N ARG A 66 -2.67 15.83 -5.66
CA ARG A 66 -3.07 14.43 -5.97
C ARG A 66 -3.93 13.84 -4.85
N ARG A 67 -5.22 14.13 -4.92
CA ARG A 67 -6.24 13.30 -4.25
C ARG A 67 -6.09 11.89 -4.79
N LEU A 68 -5.51 10.99 -3.99
CA LEU A 68 -5.65 9.55 -4.19
C LEU A 68 -7.14 9.22 -4.07
N ARG A 69 -7.84 9.25 -5.21
CA ARG A 69 -9.21 8.75 -5.31
C ARG A 69 -9.15 7.28 -4.94
N ARG A 70 -9.62 6.93 -3.73
CA ARG A 70 -10.06 5.57 -3.44
C ARG A 70 -11.06 5.20 -4.55
N PRO A 71 -10.87 4.10 -5.29
CA PRO A 71 -11.95 3.60 -6.11
C PRO A 71 -13.08 3.22 -5.15
N LYS A 72 -14.11 4.07 -5.10
CA LYS A 72 -15.40 3.73 -4.51
C LYS A 72 -15.90 2.60 -5.41
N ILE A 73 -15.88 1.37 -4.90
CA ILE A 73 -16.53 0.23 -5.53
C ILE A 73 -17.99 0.64 -5.68
N GLN A 74 -18.36 1.09 -6.88
CA GLN A 74 -19.75 1.23 -7.28
C GLN A 74 -20.22 -0.21 -7.51
N ALA A 75 -20.86 -0.78 -6.49
CA ALA A 75 -21.81 -1.84 -6.73
C ALA A 75 -22.96 -1.18 -7.51
N SER A 76 -22.98 -1.37 -8.82
CA SER A 76 -24.12 -0.99 -9.65
C SER A 76 -24.41 -2.11 -10.62
N ALA A 77 -25.71 -2.41 -10.66
CA ALA A 77 -26.45 -3.17 -11.66
C ALA A 77 -26.41 -4.71 -11.57
N ALA A 78 -27.41 -5.23 -10.86
CA ALA A 78 -28.30 -6.24 -11.44
C ALA A 78 -29.66 -6.21 -10.72
N GLU A 79 -30.63 -5.47 -11.27
CA GLU A 79 -31.95 -6.06 -11.46
C GLU A 79 -32.63 -5.41 -12.65
N SER A 80 -33.04 -6.27 -13.58
CA SER A 80 -33.46 -5.98 -14.93
C SER A 80 -34.82 -5.29 -14.98
N ALA A 81 -34.92 -4.24 -15.78
CA ALA A 81 -36.18 -3.87 -16.42
C ALA A 81 -36.21 -4.54 -17.81
N ALA A 82 -36.96 -5.62 -17.95
CA ALA A 82 -37.54 -6.09 -19.22
C ALA A 82 -38.53 -7.24 -19.00
N ALA A 83 -39.77 -7.00 -19.45
CA ALA A 83 -40.74 -7.96 -19.96
C ALA A 83 -41.41 -8.97 -19.00
N GLY A 84 -42.69 -8.70 -18.74
CA GLY A 84 -43.71 -9.59 -18.22
C GLY A 84 -45.06 -8.88 -18.26
#